data_AF-A0AAE3RCT4-F1
#
_entry.id   AF-A0AAE3RCT4-F1
#
_cell.length_a   1.000
_cell.length_b   1.000
_cell.length_c   1.000
_cell.angle_alpha   90.00
_cell.angle_beta   90.00
_cell.angle_gamma   90.00
#
_symmetry.space_group_name_H-M   'P 1'
#
loop_
_entity.id
_entity.type
_entity.pdbx_description
1 polymer ?
#
loop_
_entity_poly.entity_id
_entity_poly.type
_entity_poly.pdbx_seq_one_letter_code
_entity_poly.pdbx_strand_id
1 'polypeptide(L)'
;MLRKLLIPLLLFSLLLQSFSRMGIVASFYINQKVIANTVCINKTKPYMKCNGKCYLAKKLKKAEEQHQRNTSTIKRQSLILFYTPLFIYSTYHFVTQYTRSVVMYYLLTVCDSYTFDVFQPPQ
;
A
#
# COMPACT_ATOMS: atom_id res chain seq x y z
N MET A 1 34.56 9.09 11.34
CA MET A 1 34.27 9.69 10.02
C MET A 1 33.36 8.81 9.15
N LEU A 2 33.48 7.48 9.18
CA LEU A 2 32.67 6.55 8.37
C LEU A 2 31.14 6.74 8.50
N ARG A 3 30.62 6.94 9.72
CA ARG A 3 29.17 7.21 9.94
C ARG A 3 28.65 8.46 9.24
N LYS A 4 29.50 9.48 9.05
CA LYS A 4 29.11 10.73 8.38
C LYS A 4 29.05 10.57 6.86
N LEU A 5 29.72 9.57 6.29
CA LEU A 5 29.69 9.24 4.86
C LEU A 5 28.58 8.24 4.50
N LEU A 6 28.12 7.43 5.46
CA LEU A 6 27.05 6.44 5.24
C LEU A 6 25.72 7.10 4.87
N ILE A 7 25.36 8.20 5.51
CA ILE A 7 24.09 8.91 5.25
C ILE A 7 24.03 9.48 3.82
N PRO A 8 24.99 10.29 3.35
CA PRO A 8 24.96 10.79 1.98
C PRO A 8 25.08 9.67 0.94
N LEU A 9 25.82 8.59 1.23
CA LEU A 9 25.89 7.40 0.36
C LEU A 9 24.52 6.74 0.19
N LEU A 10 23.78 6.54 1.29
CA LEU A 10 22.44 5.97 1.25
C LEU A 10 21.45 6.87 0.50
N LEU A 11 21.50 8.18 0.75
CA LEU A 11 20.68 9.16 0.04
C LEU A 11 20.98 9.13 -1.47
N PHE A 12 22.26 9.10 -1.86
CA PHE A 12 22.66 8.99 -3.26
C PHE A 12 22.17 7.69 -3.91
N SER A 13 22.23 6.57 -3.19
CA SER A 13 21.69 5.28 -3.66
C SER A 13 20.18 5.33 -3.93
N LEU A 14 19.40 6.02 -3.08
CA LEU A 14 17.97 6.20 -3.32
C LEU A 14 17.71 7.05 -4.57
N LEU A 15 18.50 8.11 -4.76
CA LEU A 15 18.39 8.97 -5.92
C LEU A 15 18.70 8.22 -7.22
N LEU A 16 19.73 7.37 -7.22
CA LEU A 16 20.12 6.54 -8.38
C LEU A 16 18.97 5.67 -8.91
N GLN A 17 18.09 5.18 -8.02
CA GLN A 17 16.93 4.36 -8.41
C GLN A 17 15.97 5.13 -9.33
N SER A 18 15.83 6.45 -9.12
CA SER A 18 15.00 7.34 -9.93
C SER A 18 15.60 7.67 -11.30
N PHE A 19 16.93 7.59 -11.44
CA PHE A 19 17.64 7.92 -12.69
C PHE A 19 17.67 6.80 -13.75
N SER A 20 17.15 5.61 -13.43
CA SER A 20 17.16 4.45 -14.35
C SER A 20 16.51 4.75 -15.72
N ARG A 21 15.38 5.46 -15.76
CA ARG A 21 14.72 5.87 -17.01
C ARG A 21 15.52 6.92 -17.78
N MET A 22 16.17 7.85 -17.06
CA MET A 22 17.04 8.87 -17.67
C MET A 22 18.26 8.23 -18.34
N GLY A 23 18.84 7.18 -17.75
CA GLY A 23 19.93 6.42 -18.37
C GLY A 23 19.55 5.76 -19.70
N ILE A 24 18.31 5.25 -19.82
CA ILE A 24 17.80 4.69 -21.09
C ILE A 24 17.73 5.77 -22.18
N VAL A 25 17.24 6.97 -21.83
CA VAL A 25 17.12 8.09 -22.78
C VAL A 25 18.50 8.64 -23.15
N ALA A 26 19.39 8.82 -22.18
CA ALA A 26 20.75 9.32 -22.41
C ALA A 26 21.55 8.37 -23.33
N SER A 27 21.54 7.07 -23.05
CA SER A 27 22.22 6.07 -23.88
C SER A 27 21.66 5.98 -25.30
N PHE A 28 20.36 6.25 -25.47
CA PHE A 28 19.72 6.36 -26.78
C PHE A 28 20.25 7.56 -27.57
N TYR A 29 20.32 8.75 -26.98
CA TYR A 29 20.80 9.95 -27.69
C TYR A 29 22.27 9.84 -28.08
N ILE A 30 23.12 9.28 -27.21
CA ILE A 30 24.54 9.03 -27.52
C ILE A 30 24.69 8.15 -28.76
N ASN A 31 23.86 7.12 -28.90
CA ASN A 31 23.97 6.10 -29.96
C ASN A 31 22.88 6.21 -31.05
N GLN A 32 22.19 7.35 -31.12
CA GLN A 32 20.95 7.46 -31.90
C GLN A 32 21.15 7.11 -33.39
N LYS A 33 22.28 7.53 -33.98
CA LYS A 33 22.62 7.24 -35.37
C LYS A 33 22.76 5.74 -35.64
N VAL A 34 23.46 5.03 -34.76
CA VAL A 34 23.66 3.57 -34.86
C VAL A 34 22.32 2.85 -34.71
N ILE A 35 21.50 3.27 -33.74
CA ILE A 35 20.17 2.70 -33.49
C ILE A 35 19.24 2.92 -34.69
N ALA A 36 19.27 4.11 -35.29
CA ALA A 36 18.47 4.45 -36.47
C ALA A 36 18.84 3.57 -37.69
N ASN A 37 20.11 3.21 -37.84
CA ASN A 37 20.59 2.44 -39.00
C ASN A 37 20.45 0.92 -38.83
N THR A 38 20.59 0.41 -37.61
CA THR A 38 20.65 -1.04 -37.35
C THR A 38 19.31 -1.66 -36.94
N VAL A 39 18.64 -1.07 -35.95
CA VAL A 39 17.47 -1.67 -35.27
C VAL A 39 16.15 -0.94 -35.52
N CYS A 40 16.17 0.22 -36.19
CA CYS A 40 14.95 0.95 -36.52
C CYS A 40 14.13 0.22 -37.60
N ILE A 41 12.88 -0.12 -37.28
CA ILE A 41 11.96 -0.78 -38.22
C ILE A 41 11.51 0.15 -39.36
N ASN A 42 11.51 1.47 -39.12
CA ASN A 42 11.06 2.47 -40.09
C ASN A 42 12.21 3.07 -40.92
N LYS A 43 13.36 2.37 -41.01
CA LYS A 43 14.54 2.84 -41.77
C LYS A 43 14.24 3.05 -43.27
N THR A 44 13.30 2.29 -43.83
CA THR A 44 12.87 2.39 -45.23
C THR A 44 11.82 3.49 -45.47
N LYS A 45 11.34 4.16 -44.41
CA LYS A 45 10.29 5.18 -44.45
C LYS A 45 10.83 6.52 -43.93
N PRO A 46 11.72 7.21 -44.68
CA PRO A 46 12.37 8.44 -44.22
C PRO A 46 11.37 9.58 -43.95
N TYR A 47 10.24 9.60 -44.66
CA TYR A 47 9.15 10.57 -44.47
C TYR A 47 8.55 10.55 -43.05
N MET A 48 8.65 9.43 -42.32
CA MET A 48 8.15 9.29 -40.95
C MET A 48 9.06 9.96 -39.90
N LYS A 49 10.29 10.36 -40.25
CA LYS A 49 11.27 10.97 -39.33
C LYS A 49 11.43 10.20 -38.00
N CYS A 50 11.43 8.87 -38.07
CA CYS A 50 11.42 8.00 -36.88
C CYS A 50 12.75 8.03 -36.13
N ASN A 51 13.89 7.98 -36.83
CA ASN A 51 15.24 8.14 -36.25
C ASN A 51 15.49 7.30 -34.98
N GLY A 52 15.03 6.04 -34.97
CA GLY A 52 15.19 5.12 -33.84
C GLY A 52 14.18 5.30 -32.68
N LYS A 53 13.24 6.25 -32.75
CA LYS A 53 12.23 6.49 -31.70
C LYS A 53 11.37 5.27 -31.39
N CYS A 54 11.12 4.40 -32.38
CA CYS A 54 10.41 3.13 -32.18
C CYS A 54 11.12 2.19 -31.19
N TYR A 55 12.45 2.13 -31.27
CA TYR A 55 13.27 1.34 -30.34
C TYR A 55 13.23 1.93 -28.94
N LEU A 56 13.36 3.26 -28.81
CA LEU A 56 13.27 3.95 -27.52
C LEU A 56 11.92 3.69 -26.85
N ALA A 57 10.82 3.84 -27.59
CA ALA A 57 9.48 3.58 -27.07
C ALA A 57 9.31 2.15 -26.55
N LYS A 58 9.86 1.15 -27.28
CA LYS A 58 9.83 -0.25 -26.85
C LYS A 58 10.64 -0.48 -25.56
N LYS A 59 11.83 0.13 -25.45
CA LYS A 59 12.68 0.02 -24.24
C LYS A 59 12.02 0.66 -23.02
N LEU A 60 11.41 1.84 -23.19
CA LEU A 60 10.70 2.54 -22.11
C LEU A 60 9.46 1.76 -21.65
N LYS A 61 8.68 1.21 -22.60
CA LYS A 61 7.52 0.38 -22.26
C LYS A 61 7.92 -0.87 -21.46
N LYS A 62 9.00 -1.54 -21.85
CA LYS A 62 9.53 -2.71 -21.12
C LYS A 62 9.96 -2.34 -19.69
N ALA A 63 10.60 -1.19 -19.51
CA ALA A 63 10.99 -0.70 -18.20
C ALA A 63 9.76 -0.38 -17.31
N GLU A 64 8.70 0.19 -17.91
CA GLU A 64 7.44 0.47 -17.22
C GLU A 64 6.72 -0.82 -16.78
N GLU A 65 6.63 -1.81 -17.68
CA GLU A 65 6.02 -3.11 -17.36
C GLU A 65 6.77 -3.84 -16.24
N GLN A 66 8.10 -3.76 -16.22
CA GLN A 66 8.92 -4.32 -15.13
C GLN A 66 8.68 -3.58 -13.81
N HIS A 67 8.55 -2.26 -13.84
CA HIS A 67 8.19 -1.47 -12.66
C HIS A 67 6.81 -1.87 -12.13
N GLN A 68 5.81 -1.98 -13.00
CA GLN A 68 4.44 -2.37 -12.64
C GLN A 68 4.37 -3.79 -12.04
N ARG A 69 5.12 -4.76 -12.58
CA ARG A 69 5.20 -6.13 -12.01
C ARG A 69 5.83 -6.16 -10.61
N ASN A 70 6.83 -5.31 -10.37
CA ASN A 70 7.45 -5.20 -9.06
C ASN A 70 6.52 -4.52 -8.04
N THR A 71 5.73 -3.52 -8.49
CA THR A 71 4.73 -2.85 -7.63
C THR A 71 3.51 -3.73 -7.36
N SER A 72 3.06 -4.56 -8.30
CA SER A 72 1.89 -5.45 -8.11
C SER A 72 2.15 -6.63 -7.16
N THR A 73 3.42 -6.94 -6.88
CA THR A 73 3.81 -7.91 -5.83
C THR A 73 3.58 -7.33 -4.44
N ILE A 74 3.61 -6.00 -4.29
CA ILE A 74 3.00 -5.31 -3.15
C ILE A 74 1.49 -5.29 -3.40
N LYS A 75 0.84 -6.47 -3.35
CA LYS A 75 -0.59 -6.51 -3.06
C LYS A 75 -0.78 -5.66 -1.82
N ARG A 76 -1.69 -4.68 -1.88
CA ARG A 76 -2.21 -3.96 -0.71
C ARG A 76 -2.66 -5.00 0.30
N GLN A 77 -1.77 -5.48 1.15
CA GLN A 77 -2.13 -5.93 2.47
C GLN A 77 -2.61 -4.65 3.13
N SER A 78 -3.93 -4.45 3.14
CA SER A 78 -4.55 -3.50 4.04
C SER A 78 -3.94 -3.77 5.41
N LEU A 79 -3.11 -2.85 5.90
CA LEU A 79 -2.63 -2.84 7.27
C LEU A 79 -3.88 -2.61 8.12
N ILE A 80 -4.60 -3.68 8.44
CA ILE A 80 -5.64 -3.62 9.44
C ILE A 80 -4.88 -3.52 10.75
N LEU A 81 -4.67 -2.27 11.20
CA LEU A 81 -4.21 -1.99 12.55
C LEU A 81 -5.31 -2.45 13.51
N PHE A 82 -5.24 -3.70 13.93
CA PHE A 82 -5.98 -4.18 15.10
C PHE A 82 -5.34 -3.54 16.34
N TYR A 83 -5.85 -2.38 16.73
CA TYR A 83 -5.67 -1.88 18.09
C TYR A 83 -6.61 -2.69 18.99
N THR A 84 -6.09 -3.68 19.71
CA THR A 84 -6.84 -4.36 20.76
C THR A 84 -6.77 -3.54 22.05
N PRO A 85 -7.89 -2.99 22.55
CA PRO A 85 -7.87 -2.21 23.77
C PRO A 85 -7.98 -3.16 24.96
N LEU A 86 -6.85 -3.60 25.49
CA LEU A 86 -6.78 -4.26 26.82
C LEU A 86 -7.50 -3.42 27.91
N PHE A 87 -7.59 -2.11 27.68
CA PHE A 87 -8.29 -1.16 28.54
C PHE A 87 -9.82 -1.41 28.64
N ILE A 88 -10.47 -1.88 27.58
CA ILE A 88 -11.93 -2.12 27.59
C ILE A 88 -12.27 -3.34 28.46
N TYR A 89 -11.46 -4.41 28.41
CA TYR A 89 -11.73 -5.60 29.23
C TYR A 89 -11.66 -5.31 30.73
N SER A 90 -10.65 -4.53 31.16
CA SER A 90 -10.47 -4.11 32.55
C SER A 90 -11.62 -3.23 33.04
N THR A 91 -12.09 -2.28 32.23
CA THR A 91 -13.21 -1.41 32.62
C THR A 91 -14.54 -2.15 32.69
N TYR A 92 -14.81 -3.10 31.79
CA TYR A 92 -16.01 -3.95 31.88
C TYR A 92 -16.01 -4.82 33.14
N HIS A 93 -14.88 -5.40 33.53
CA HIS A 93 -14.82 -6.25 34.73
C HIS A 93 -15.00 -5.43 36.03
N PHE A 94 -14.46 -4.21 36.06
CA PHE A 94 -14.63 -3.30 37.19
C PHE A 94 -16.09 -2.80 37.31
N VAL A 95 -16.72 -2.39 36.20
CA VAL A 95 -18.11 -1.91 36.19
C VAL A 95 -19.09 -3.04 36.54
N THR A 96 -18.89 -4.26 36.01
CA THR A 96 -19.79 -5.40 36.27
C THR A 96 -19.73 -5.89 37.71
N GLN A 97 -18.57 -5.83 38.37
CA GLN A 97 -18.46 -6.18 39.78
C GLN A 97 -19.18 -5.17 40.67
N TYR A 98 -19.06 -3.87 40.38
CA TYR A 98 -19.71 -2.81 41.16
C TYR A 98 -21.23 -2.78 40.95
N THR A 99 -21.70 -2.92 39.70
CA THR A 99 -23.15 -3.00 39.43
C THR A 99 -23.77 -4.26 40.02
N ARG A 100 -23.07 -5.40 40.07
CA ARG A 100 -23.58 -6.61 40.73
C ARG A 100 -23.79 -6.41 42.24
N SER A 101 -22.88 -5.71 42.93
CA SER A 101 -23.08 -5.38 44.35
C SER A 101 -24.27 -4.43 44.58
N VAL A 102 -24.45 -3.43 43.71
CA VAL A 102 -25.56 -2.46 43.84
C VAL A 102 -26.90 -3.08 43.43
N VAL A 103 -26.94 -3.87 42.35
CA VAL A 103 -28.14 -4.57 41.86
C VAL A 103 -28.58 -5.67 42.83
N MET A 104 -27.65 -6.40 43.44
CA MET A 104 -27.98 -7.41 44.46
C MET A 104 -28.54 -6.78 45.73
N TYR A 105 -28.05 -5.59 46.12
CA TYR A 105 -28.62 -4.81 47.24
C TYR A 105 -30.02 -4.28 46.92
N TYR A 106 -30.28 -3.86 45.67
CA TYR A 106 -31.59 -3.35 45.25
C TYR A 106 -32.64 -4.46 45.01
N LEU A 107 -32.25 -5.62 44.49
CA LEU A 107 -33.17 -6.74 44.22
C LEU A 107 -33.70 -7.41 45.49
N LEU A 108 -32.95 -7.34 46.61
CA LEU A 108 -33.41 -7.81 47.92
C LEU A 108 -34.59 -6.98 48.46
N THR A 109 -34.78 -5.75 47.97
CA THR A 109 -35.76 -4.79 48.46
C THR A 109 -37.05 -4.76 47.62
N VAL A 110 -37.12 -5.47 46.50
CA VAL A 110 -38.30 -5.53 45.62
C VAL A 110 -38.76 -6.98 45.49
N CYS A 111 -39.26 -7.53 46.59
CA CYS A 111 -40.29 -8.56 46.51
C CYS A 111 -41.63 -7.86 46.62
N ASP A 112 -42.30 -7.63 45.49
CA ASP A 112 -43.76 -7.58 45.46
C ASP A 112 -44.26 -8.10 44.11
N SER A 113 -44.96 -9.24 44.22
CA SER A 113 -45.77 -9.98 43.26
C SER A 113 -46.12 -9.31 41.93
N TYR A 114 -45.67 -9.89 40.80
CA TYR A 114 -46.36 -9.75 39.51
C TYR A 114 -46.31 -11.06 38.70
N THR A 115 -47.49 -11.46 38.23
CA THR A 115 -47.84 -12.71 37.56
C THR A 115 -47.32 -12.76 36.13
N PHE A 116 -46.86 -13.93 35.69
CA PHE A 116 -46.49 -14.20 34.29
C PHE A 116 -47.71 -14.11 33.38
N ASP A 117 -47.74 -13.10 32.51
CA ASP A 117 -48.57 -13.16 31.31
C ASP A 117 -47.67 -13.45 30.10
N VAL A 118 -47.99 -14.52 29.38
CA VAL A 118 -47.17 -15.07 28.29
C VAL A 118 -47.41 -14.24 27.05
N PHE A 119 -46.45 -13.38 26.71
CA PHE A 119 -46.51 -12.54 25.52
C PHE A 119 -46.45 -13.41 24.25
N GLN A 120 -47.56 -13.48 23.51
CA GLN A 120 -47.60 -14.10 22.17
C GLN A 120 -47.55 -13.01 21.10
N PRO A 121 -46.66 -13.12 20.09
CA PRO A 121 -46.58 -12.15 19.00
C PRO A 121 -47.72 -12.36 17.97
N PRO A 122 -48.32 -11.27 17.43
CA PRO A 122 -49.33 -11.38 16.39
C PRO A 122 -48.73 -11.73 15.02
N GLN A 123 -49.50 -12.51 14.24
CA GLN A 123 -49.34 -12.71 12.79
C GLN A 123 -49.87 -11.52 12.01
#